data_AF-A0A7V8DDH4-F1
#
_entry.id   AF-A0A7V8DDH4-F1
#
_cell.length_a   1.000
_cell.length_b   1.000
_cell.length_c   1.000
_cell.angle_alpha   90.00
_cell.angle_beta   90.00
_cell.angle_gamma   90.00
#
_symmetry.space_group_name_H-M   'P 1'
#
loop_
_entity.id
_entity.type
_entity.pdbx_description
1 polymer ?
#
loop_
_entity_poly.entity_id
_entity_poly.type
_entity_poly.pdbx_seq_one_letter_code
_entity_poly.pdbx_strand_id
1 'polypeptide(L)'
;FEKRSKDYNFENMQKEMYGQFENTFMMYLPRLCEHCLNPACVASCPSGAMYKREEDGIVLIDQEKCRGWRMCVSACPYKKIYFNWESGKSEKCTFCYPRIEIGEPTVCSETCVGRIRYLGVLLYDADKIEEAAATADDKDLYEAQLNMFLDPNDPEVIKAARAEGIPESWLDGAKNSPVYKMAMEWKVAFPLHPEYRTLPMVWYVPPLSPIQNAAQSGDMGMNGAIPDVASLRIPLQYLANLLTAGNEAPVKLGLERMLAMRAYMRSKHVDGQANEEILTQTGLDVAMVNEMYRYMAIANYEDRFVIPTAHREHIEESFDVRASCGFTFGNGCSGGTSDEQIFEKPKRRNLFGGYNAK
;
A
#
# COMPACT_ATOMS: atom_id res chain seq x y z
N PHE A 1 24.26 9.31 19.26
CA PHE A 1 22.97 10.01 19.05
C PHE A 1 23.04 11.04 17.93
N GLU A 2 24.01 11.98 17.97
CA GLU A 2 24.20 13.07 16.98
C GLU A 2 23.92 12.69 15.51
N LYS A 3 24.54 11.63 14.97
CA LYS A 3 24.31 11.18 13.58
C LYS A 3 22.86 10.73 13.30
N ARG A 4 22.23 10.02 14.23
CA ARG A 4 20.87 9.47 14.08
C ARG A 4 19.79 10.52 14.31
N SER A 5 20.06 11.51 15.16
CA SER A 5 19.16 12.63 15.44
C SER A 5 18.98 13.62 14.27
N LYS A 6 19.64 13.35 13.13
CA LYS A 6 19.45 14.05 11.85
C LYS A 6 18.30 13.48 11.02
N ASP A 7 17.66 12.40 11.50
CA ASP A 7 16.44 11.89 10.88
C ASP A 7 15.39 13.02 10.81
N TYR A 8 14.78 13.18 9.64
CA TYR A 8 13.76 14.18 9.37
C TYR A 8 12.58 14.07 10.33
N ASN A 9 12.23 12.86 10.76
CA ASN A 9 11.09 12.66 11.66
C ASN A 9 11.33 13.20 13.10
N PHE A 10 12.54 13.64 13.45
CA PHE A 10 12.81 14.38 14.70
C PHE A 10 12.52 15.90 14.61
N GLU A 11 12.05 16.41 13.47
CA GLU A 11 11.66 17.81 13.35
C GLU A 11 10.54 18.18 14.33
N ASN A 12 10.59 19.43 14.82
CA ASN A 12 9.65 19.97 15.81
C ASN A 12 9.57 19.18 17.14
N MET A 13 10.65 18.49 17.50
CA MET A 13 10.75 17.75 18.76
C MET A 13 12.03 18.08 19.54
N GLN A 14 11.94 18.06 20.88
CA GLN A 14 13.11 18.06 21.76
C GLN A 14 13.74 16.67 21.75
N LYS A 15 14.87 16.53 21.04
CA LYS A 15 15.44 15.21 20.75
C LYS A 15 16.51 14.79 21.75
N GLU A 16 17.09 15.71 22.50
CA GLU A 16 18.23 15.49 23.41
C GLU A 16 17.96 14.37 24.42
N MET A 17 16.73 14.26 24.92
CA MET A 17 16.34 13.23 25.89
C MET A 17 16.50 11.81 25.36
N TYR A 18 16.31 11.59 24.04
CA TYR A 18 16.45 10.28 23.40
C TYR A 18 17.91 9.89 23.14
N GLY A 19 18.86 10.76 23.49
CA GLY A 19 20.27 10.42 23.59
C GLY A 19 20.63 9.67 24.88
N GLN A 20 19.76 9.69 25.89
CA GLN A 20 19.94 8.99 27.15
C GLN A 20 19.60 7.51 26.99
N PHE A 21 20.37 6.63 27.66
CA PHE A 21 20.23 5.18 27.52
C PHE A 21 18.82 4.72 27.90
N GLU A 22 18.26 5.29 28.96
CA GLU A 22 16.96 4.99 29.55
C GLU A 22 15.80 5.33 28.60
N ASN A 23 16.00 6.30 27.70
CA ASN A 23 14.99 6.78 26.74
C ASN A 23 15.25 6.26 25.32
N THR A 24 16.14 5.28 25.16
CA THR A 24 16.45 4.69 23.86
C THR A 24 15.22 4.01 23.27
N PHE A 25 14.84 4.38 22.05
CA PHE A 25 13.83 3.66 21.26
C PHE A 25 14.38 3.30 19.87
N MET A 26 13.75 2.32 19.24
CA MET A 26 13.96 1.97 17.85
C MET A 26 12.67 1.38 17.28
N MET A 27 12.49 1.51 15.96
CA MET A 27 11.41 0.86 15.22
C MET A 27 11.93 0.40 13.86
N TYR A 28 11.19 -0.50 13.22
CA TYR A 28 11.49 -0.97 11.87
C TYR A 28 10.53 -0.34 10.88
N LEU A 29 11.05 0.15 9.77
CA LEU A 29 10.25 0.74 8.68
C LEU A 29 10.57 0.03 7.35
N PRO A 30 10.00 -1.15 7.09
CA PRO A 30 10.17 -1.84 5.81
C PRO A 30 9.35 -1.16 4.73
N ARG A 31 9.98 -0.71 3.64
CA ARG A 31 9.28 0.06 2.58
C ARG A 31 9.52 -0.50 1.18
N LEU A 32 8.52 -0.35 0.31
CA LEU A 32 8.63 -0.60 -1.13
C LEU A 32 8.15 0.65 -1.91
N CYS A 33 7.88 0.53 -3.21
CA CYS A 33 7.23 1.62 -3.94
C CYS A 33 5.81 1.80 -3.43
N GLU A 34 5.36 3.04 -3.30
CA GLU A 34 4.03 3.33 -2.77
C GLU A 34 2.90 3.16 -3.80
N HIS A 35 3.23 2.87 -5.08
CA HIS A 35 2.26 2.72 -6.19
C HIS A 35 1.15 3.77 -6.19
N CYS A 36 1.57 5.02 -5.96
CA CYS A 36 0.75 6.18 -5.66
C CYS A 36 -0.40 6.43 -6.65
N LEU A 37 -1.45 7.12 -6.21
CA LEU A 37 -2.53 7.59 -7.09
C LEU A 37 -2.12 8.82 -7.91
N ASN A 38 -1.34 9.72 -7.31
CA ASN A 38 -0.70 10.87 -7.97
C ASN A 38 0.84 10.69 -8.04
N PRO A 39 1.36 9.76 -8.86
CA PRO A 39 2.77 9.41 -8.87
C PRO A 39 3.65 10.52 -9.48
N ALA A 40 4.40 11.24 -8.63
CA ALA A 40 5.39 12.25 -9.06
C ALA A 40 6.40 11.72 -10.08
N CYS A 41 6.73 10.43 -10.01
CA CYS A 41 7.64 9.80 -10.97
C CYS A 41 7.05 9.72 -12.40
N VAL A 42 5.74 9.49 -12.53
CA VAL A 42 5.05 9.51 -13.83
C VAL A 42 5.07 10.94 -14.38
N ALA A 43 4.64 11.91 -13.57
CA ALA A 43 4.60 13.33 -13.96
C ALA A 43 5.97 13.87 -14.41
N SER A 44 7.06 13.40 -13.78
CA SER A 44 8.43 13.87 -14.08
C SER A 44 9.10 13.22 -15.30
N CYS A 45 8.54 12.13 -15.84
CA CYS A 45 9.22 11.34 -16.87
C CYS A 45 9.09 11.98 -18.26
N PRO A 46 10.17 12.55 -18.86
CA PRO A 46 10.01 13.31 -20.11
C PRO A 46 9.63 12.47 -21.32
N SER A 47 9.96 11.17 -21.29
CA SER A 47 9.64 10.25 -22.38
C SER A 47 8.27 9.58 -22.25
N GLY A 48 7.51 9.87 -21.17
CA GLY A 48 6.24 9.19 -20.91
C GLY A 48 6.37 7.67 -20.75
N ALA A 49 7.54 7.17 -20.34
CA ALA A 49 7.80 5.74 -20.21
C ALA A 49 7.22 5.14 -18.91
N MET A 50 6.78 5.98 -17.98
CA MET A 50 6.15 5.56 -16.75
C MET A 50 4.64 5.71 -16.86
N TYR A 51 3.90 4.73 -16.36
CA TYR A 51 2.45 4.71 -16.40
C TYR A 51 1.91 3.96 -15.19
N LYS A 52 0.63 4.21 -14.86
CA LYS A 52 -0.15 3.45 -13.87
C LYS A 52 -1.11 2.57 -14.66
N ARG A 53 -1.11 1.27 -14.39
CA ARG A 53 -2.06 0.32 -14.99
C ARG A 53 -3.48 0.64 -14.50
N GLU A 54 -4.46 0.49 -15.39
CA GLU A 54 -5.85 0.87 -15.15
C GLU A 54 -6.56 -0.19 -14.31
N GLU A 55 -6.29 -1.46 -14.62
CA GLU A 55 -6.94 -2.63 -14.03
C GLU A 55 -6.55 -2.91 -12.57
N ASP A 56 -5.32 -2.54 -12.15
CA ASP A 56 -4.81 -2.86 -10.81
C ASP A 56 -4.05 -1.72 -10.12
N GLY A 57 -3.88 -0.58 -10.78
CA GLY A 57 -3.18 0.58 -10.23
C GLY A 57 -1.66 0.41 -10.08
N ILE A 58 -1.05 -0.65 -10.62
CA ILE A 58 0.40 -0.87 -10.51
C ILE A 58 1.15 0.12 -11.41
N VAL A 59 1.96 1.00 -10.81
CA VAL A 59 2.88 1.89 -11.53
C VAL A 59 4.10 1.12 -12.06
N LEU A 60 4.40 1.21 -13.36
CA LEU A 60 5.52 0.53 -14.02
C LEU A 60 6.42 1.50 -14.81
N ILE A 61 7.59 1.02 -15.21
CA ILE A 61 8.50 1.69 -16.15
C ILE A 61 8.63 0.78 -17.37
N ASP A 62 8.14 1.24 -18.51
CA ASP A 62 8.34 0.60 -19.80
C ASP A 62 9.83 0.60 -20.16
N GLN A 63 10.45 -0.58 -20.16
CA GLN A 63 11.88 -0.73 -20.42
C GLN A 63 12.24 -0.46 -21.89
N GLU A 64 11.30 -0.57 -22.82
CA GLU A 64 11.52 -0.29 -24.24
C GLU A 64 11.39 1.20 -24.53
N LYS A 65 10.46 1.90 -23.89
CA LYS A 65 10.27 3.35 -24.02
C LYS A 65 11.23 4.16 -23.15
N CYS A 66 11.77 3.60 -22.07
CA CYS A 66 12.68 4.31 -21.19
C CYS A 66 13.96 4.75 -21.94
N ARG A 67 14.24 6.06 -21.89
CA ARG A 67 15.42 6.70 -22.50
C ARG A 67 16.51 7.08 -21.50
N GLY A 68 16.37 6.70 -20.22
CA GLY A 68 17.42 6.92 -19.22
C GLY A 68 17.62 8.38 -18.82
N TRP A 69 16.56 9.21 -18.87
CA TRP A 69 16.63 10.63 -18.45
C TRP A 69 16.88 10.82 -16.96
N ARG A 70 16.59 9.81 -16.13
CA ARG A 70 16.82 9.78 -14.66
C ARG A 70 16.05 10.82 -13.83
N MET A 71 15.21 11.66 -14.45
CA MET A 71 14.39 12.66 -13.73
C MET A 71 13.46 12.01 -12.70
N CYS A 72 12.91 10.82 -13.03
CA CYS A 72 12.04 10.06 -12.14
C CYS A 72 12.72 9.61 -10.83
N VAL A 73 14.04 9.39 -10.85
CA VAL A 73 14.82 9.01 -9.65
C VAL A 73 14.80 10.16 -8.63
N SER A 74 15.03 11.38 -9.08
CA SER A 74 14.98 12.58 -8.24
C SER A 74 13.56 12.88 -7.79
N ALA A 75 12.60 12.81 -8.71
CA ALA A 75 11.21 13.18 -8.46
C ALA A 75 10.49 12.28 -7.45
N CYS A 76 10.81 10.97 -7.41
CA CYS A 76 10.20 10.08 -6.43
C CYS A 76 10.62 10.48 -5.00
N PRO A 77 9.70 10.97 -4.15
CA PRO A 77 10.08 11.46 -2.83
C PRO A 77 10.52 10.30 -1.92
N TYR A 78 9.97 9.11 -2.13
CA TYR A 78 10.35 7.88 -1.43
C TYR A 78 11.67 7.25 -1.89
N LYS A 79 12.27 7.76 -2.98
CA LYS A 79 13.48 7.24 -3.64
C LYS A 79 13.40 5.73 -3.93
N LYS A 80 12.28 5.32 -4.51
CA LYS A 80 11.95 3.91 -4.86
C LYS A 80 12.11 3.58 -6.33
N ILE A 81 12.84 4.44 -7.04
CA ILE A 81 13.28 4.21 -8.42
C ILE A 81 14.80 4.17 -8.38
N TYR A 82 15.36 3.13 -8.97
CA TYR A 82 16.78 2.85 -8.97
C TYR A 82 17.28 2.89 -10.41
N PHE A 83 18.38 3.58 -10.66
CA PHE A 83 18.98 3.62 -11.98
C PHE A 83 19.86 2.39 -12.17
N ASN A 84 19.56 1.58 -13.18
CA ASN A 84 20.44 0.51 -13.63
C ASN A 84 21.53 1.15 -14.51
N TRP A 85 22.76 1.17 -13.96
CA TRP A 85 23.92 1.79 -14.58
C TRP A 85 24.47 0.98 -15.76
N GLU A 86 24.10 -0.29 -15.89
CA GLU A 86 24.49 -1.15 -17.01
C GLU A 86 23.54 -0.99 -18.20
N SER A 87 22.23 -1.15 -17.98
CA SER A 87 21.22 -0.99 -19.05
C SER A 87 21.00 0.46 -19.46
N GLY A 88 21.41 1.40 -18.61
CA GLY A 88 21.16 2.82 -18.79
C GLY A 88 19.70 3.23 -18.55
N LYS A 89 18.89 2.37 -17.92
CA LYS A 89 17.45 2.57 -17.68
C LYS A 89 17.14 2.58 -16.19
N SER A 90 15.99 3.15 -15.84
CA SER A 90 15.50 3.11 -14.46
C SER A 90 14.59 1.92 -14.25
N GLU A 91 14.70 1.33 -13.07
CA GLU A 91 13.91 0.19 -12.59
C GLU A 91 13.27 0.53 -11.25
N LYS A 92 12.19 -0.18 -10.91
CA LYS A 92 11.48 0.00 -9.64
C LYS A 92 10.79 -1.30 -9.24
N CYS A 93 10.28 -1.32 -8.01
CA CYS A 93 9.34 -2.36 -7.59
C CYS A 93 8.18 -2.46 -8.59
N THR A 94 7.92 -3.66 -9.09
CA THR A 94 6.86 -3.97 -10.06
C THR A 94 5.58 -4.49 -9.39
N PHE A 95 5.49 -4.35 -8.06
CA PHE A 95 4.45 -4.94 -7.20
C PHE A 95 4.22 -6.44 -7.45
N CYS A 96 5.24 -7.15 -7.95
CA CYS A 96 5.10 -8.54 -8.39
C CYS A 96 3.89 -8.74 -9.31
N TYR A 97 3.63 -7.83 -10.26
CA TYR A 97 2.45 -7.89 -11.13
C TYR A 97 2.21 -9.27 -11.77
N PRO A 98 3.22 -10.09 -12.17
CA PRO A 98 2.94 -11.41 -12.73
C PRO A 98 2.25 -12.37 -11.74
N ARG A 99 2.43 -12.15 -10.44
CA ARG A 99 1.75 -12.90 -9.37
C ARG A 99 0.38 -12.30 -9.04
N ILE A 100 0.31 -10.97 -8.94
CA ILE A 100 -0.95 -10.26 -8.69
C ILE A 100 -1.97 -10.56 -9.79
N GLU A 101 -1.54 -10.64 -11.04
CA GLU A 101 -2.41 -10.97 -12.19
C GLU A 101 -3.17 -12.29 -12.00
N ILE A 102 -2.58 -13.26 -11.29
CA ILE A 102 -3.15 -14.59 -11.03
C ILE A 102 -3.70 -14.73 -9.61
N GLY A 103 -3.88 -13.63 -8.87
CA GLY A 103 -4.43 -13.64 -7.50
C GLY A 103 -3.43 -14.10 -6.42
N GLU A 104 -2.13 -14.13 -6.72
CA GLU A 104 -1.09 -14.48 -5.75
C GLU A 104 -0.51 -13.24 -5.06
N PRO A 105 -0.09 -13.36 -3.78
CA PRO A 105 0.57 -12.25 -3.08
C PRO A 105 1.93 -11.90 -3.68
N THR A 106 2.32 -10.64 -3.45
CA THR A 106 3.68 -10.22 -3.74
C THR A 106 4.69 -11.06 -2.96
N VAL A 107 5.87 -11.29 -3.53
CA VAL A 107 6.92 -12.11 -2.88
C VAL A 107 7.24 -11.57 -1.49
N CYS A 108 7.36 -10.26 -1.32
CA CYS A 108 7.70 -9.66 -0.03
C CYS A 108 6.53 -9.67 0.97
N SER A 109 5.28 -9.81 0.51
CA SER A 109 4.12 -10.07 1.38
C SER A 109 4.06 -11.52 1.84
N GLU A 110 4.16 -12.48 0.92
CA GLU A 110 4.08 -13.92 1.23
C GLU A 110 5.22 -14.38 2.14
N THR A 111 6.44 -13.90 1.88
CA THR A 111 7.64 -14.26 2.65
C THR A 111 7.82 -13.45 3.94
N CYS A 112 6.83 -12.62 4.30
CA CYS A 112 6.90 -11.81 5.50
C CYS A 112 6.77 -12.66 6.77
N VAL A 113 7.93 -13.01 7.35
CA VAL A 113 8.02 -13.83 8.58
C VAL A 113 7.22 -13.24 9.74
N GLY A 114 7.23 -11.91 9.88
CA GLY A 114 6.47 -11.21 10.93
C GLY A 114 4.96 -11.18 10.72
N ARG A 115 4.44 -11.68 9.59
CA ARG A 115 3.00 -11.70 9.26
C ARG A 115 2.32 -10.33 9.28
N ILE A 116 3.08 -9.24 9.05
CA ILE A 116 2.61 -7.85 9.20
C ILE A 116 2.06 -7.22 7.91
N ARG A 117 2.09 -7.93 6.78
CA ARG A 117 1.69 -7.38 5.47
C ARG A 117 0.32 -7.91 5.09
N TYR A 118 -0.54 -7.00 4.63
CA TYR A 118 -1.90 -7.26 4.19
C TYR A 118 -2.05 -6.71 2.76
N LEU A 119 -2.77 -7.44 1.92
CA LEU A 119 -3.09 -7.04 0.55
C LEU A 119 -4.61 -7.15 0.38
N GLY A 120 -5.21 -6.09 -0.15
CA GLY A 120 -6.64 -5.98 -0.33
C GLY A 120 -6.95 -4.85 -1.29
N VAL A 121 -8.08 -4.96 -1.99
CA VAL A 121 -8.52 -3.98 -2.97
C VAL A 121 -9.01 -2.70 -2.26
N LEU A 122 -8.77 -1.55 -2.88
CA LEU A 122 -9.40 -0.28 -2.54
C LEU A 122 -10.00 0.30 -3.82
N LEU A 123 -11.30 0.60 -3.78
CA LEU A 123 -11.97 1.36 -4.83
C LEU A 123 -11.72 2.84 -4.56
N TYR A 124 -11.38 3.61 -5.60
CA TYR A 124 -11.09 5.03 -5.46
C TYR A 124 -11.67 5.82 -6.63
N ASP A 125 -12.07 7.04 -6.34
CA ASP A 125 -12.54 8.02 -7.32
C ASP A 125 -11.32 8.72 -7.98
N ALA A 126 -11.04 8.38 -9.24
CA ALA A 126 -9.89 8.91 -9.96
C ALA A 126 -10.03 10.41 -10.29
N ASP A 127 -11.25 10.91 -10.45
CA ASP A 127 -11.50 12.33 -10.80
C ASP A 127 -11.15 13.26 -9.63
N LYS A 128 -11.16 12.75 -8.40
CA LYS A 128 -10.79 13.50 -7.18
C LYS A 128 -9.29 13.52 -6.88
N ILE A 129 -8.45 12.84 -7.66
CA ILE A 129 -7.00 12.74 -7.41
C ILE A 129 -6.35 14.13 -7.34
N GLU A 130 -6.64 15.00 -8.32
CA GLU A 130 -6.05 16.34 -8.38
C GLU A 130 -6.49 17.20 -7.19
N GLU A 131 -7.80 17.24 -6.92
CA GLU A 131 -8.38 18.00 -5.82
C GLU A 131 -7.78 17.58 -4.47
N ALA A 132 -7.72 16.28 -4.19
CA ALA A 132 -7.18 15.76 -2.95
C ALA A 132 -5.69 16.07 -2.80
N ALA A 133 -4.88 15.87 -3.86
CA ALA A 133 -3.45 16.16 -3.81
C ALA A 133 -3.14 17.67 -3.71
N ALA A 134 -4.05 18.52 -4.18
CA ALA A 134 -3.94 19.98 -4.16
C ALA A 134 -4.43 20.62 -2.85
N THR A 135 -4.89 19.84 -1.87
CA THR A 135 -5.32 20.32 -0.54
C THR A 135 -4.31 21.29 0.07
N ALA A 136 -4.77 22.44 0.58
CA ALA A 136 -3.89 23.53 0.98
C ALA A 136 -2.98 23.17 2.18
N ASP A 137 -3.53 22.60 3.24
CA ASP A 137 -2.78 22.15 4.42
C ASP A 137 -2.30 20.70 4.21
N ASP A 138 -1.01 20.46 4.42
CA ASP A 138 -0.43 19.12 4.34
C ASP A 138 -1.03 18.15 5.37
N LYS A 139 -1.51 18.67 6.51
CA LYS A 139 -2.15 17.87 7.58
C LYS A 139 -3.51 17.29 7.18
N ASP A 140 -4.17 17.89 6.20
CA ASP A 140 -5.48 17.47 5.71
C ASP A 140 -5.38 16.42 4.59
N LEU A 141 -4.19 16.19 4.03
CA LEU A 141 -3.97 15.24 2.93
C LEU A 141 -4.35 13.80 3.28
N TYR A 142 -4.20 13.41 4.56
CA TYR A 142 -4.62 12.10 5.03
C TYR A 142 -6.14 11.91 4.88
N GLU A 143 -6.92 12.86 5.38
CA GLU A 143 -8.38 12.81 5.29
C GLU A 143 -8.87 13.04 3.85
N ALA A 144 -8.19 13.91 3.09
CA ALA A 144 -8.48 14.11 1.67
C ALA A 144 -8.32 12.80 0.89
N GLN A 145 -7.27 12.02 1.15
CA GLN A 145 -7.08 10.72 0.51
C GLN A 145 -8.15 9.69 0.95
N LEU A 146 -8.52 9.67 2.24
CA LEU A 146 -9.60 8.79 2.71
C LEU A 146 -10.94 9.08 2.02
N ASN A 147 -11.27 10.36 1.81
CA ASN A 147 -12.50 10.78 1.15
C ASN A 147 -12.59 10.38 -0.33
N MET A 148 -11.48 9.95 -0.94
CA MET A 148 -11.47 9.39 -2.28
C MET A 148 -11.77 7.90 -2.31
N PHE A 149 -11.55 7.18 -1.20
CA PHE A 149 -11.83 5.76 -1.13
C PHE A 149 -13.34 5.54 -1.01
N LEU A 150 -13.84 4.64 -1.86
CA LEU A 150 -15.27 4.36 -2.00
C LEU A 150 -15.66 3.18 -1.12
N ASP A 151 -16.86 3.22 -0.54
CA ASP A 151 -17.39 2.11 0.25
C ASP A 151 -17.78 0.95 -0.68
N PRO A 152 -17.10 -0.21 -0.59
CA PRO A 152 -17.39 -1.36 -1.45
C PRO A 152 -18.74 -2.03 -1.15
N ASN A 153 -19.42 -1.66 -0.07
CA ASN A 153 -20.75 -2.14 0.29
C ASN A 153 -21.88 -1.20 -0.14
N ASP A 154 -21.56 0.02 -0.60
CA ASP A 154 -22.55 0.99 -1.05
C ASP A 154 -23.16 0.53 -2.40
N PRO A 155 -24.49 0.33 -2.49
CA PRO A 155 -25.15 -0.04 -3.74
C PRO A 155 -24.88 0.89 -4.93
N GLU A 156 -24.71 2.19 -4.70
CA GLU A 156 -24.44 3.15 -5.79
C GLU A 156 -22.99 3.03 -6.28
N VAL A 157 -22.03 2.81 -5.37
CA VAL A 157 -20.63 2.52 -5.74
C VAL A 157 -20.55 1.22 -6.53
N ILE A 158 -21.23 0.16 -6.08
CA ILE A 158 -21.27 -1.13 -6.78
C ILE A 158 -21.85 -0.97 -8.20
N LYS A 159 -22.92 -0.19 -8.33
CA LYS A 159 -23.55 0.07 -9.63
C LYS A 159 -22.65 0.87 -10.57
N ALA A 160 -21.97 1.89 -10.05
CA ALA A 160 -21.01 2.69 -10.82
C ALA A 160 -19.81 1.84 -11.26
N ALA A 161 -19.22 1.08 -10.35
CA ALA A 161 -18.09 0.19 -10.64
C ALA A 161 -18.42 -0.86 -11.72
N ARG A 162 -19.63 -1.43 -11.70
CA ARG A 162 -20.10 -2.33 -12.76
C ARG A 162 -20.27 -1.63 -14.11
N ALA A 163 -20.71 -0.37 -14.10
CA ALA A 163 -20.83 0.43 -15.33
C ALA A 163 -19.46 0.77 -15.93
N GLU A 164 -18.43 0.92 -15.10
CA GLU A 164 -17.03 1.12 -15.49
C GLU A 164 -16.30 -0.18 -15.88
N GLY A 165 -16.96 -1.34 -15.77
CA GLY A 165 -16.39 -2.62 -16.19
C GLY A 165 -15.52 -3.31 -15.13
N ILE A 166 -15.59 -2.89 -13.86
CA ILE A 166 -14.88 -3.57 -12.76
C ILE A 166 -15.47 -4.99 -12.58
N PRO A 167 -14.64 -6.06 -12.64
CA PRO A 167 -15.12 -7.43 -12.48
C PRO A 167 -15.76 -7.70 -11.11
N GLU A 168 -16.74 -8.61 -11.02
CA GLU A 168 -17.40 -8.93 -9.74
C GLU A 168 -16.42 -9.52 -8.72
N SER A 169 -15.39 -10.25 -9.18
CA SER A 169 -14.32 -10.76 -8.32
C SER A 169 -13.56 -9.63 -7.59
N TRP A 170 -13.37 -8.48 -8.24
CA TRP A 170 -12.75 -7.30 -7.67
C TRP A 170 -13.66 -6.61 -6.65
N LEU A 171 -14.96 -6.56 -6.93
CA LEU A 171 -15.95 -6.03 -5.99
C LEU A 171 -16.03 -6.89 -4.72
N ASP A 172 -16.04 -8.21 -4.87
CA ASP A 172 -16.02 -9.12 -3.72
C ASP A 172 -14.69 -9.08 -2.97
N GLY A 173 -13.57 -8.90 -3.69
CA GLY A 173 -12.27 -8.64 -3.09
C GLY A 173 -12.22 -7.32 -2.29
N ALA A 174 -12.89 -6.28 -2.78
CA ALA A 174 -12.97 -4.98 -2.10
C ALA A 174 -13.83 -5.06 -0.84
N LYS A 175 -14.99 -5.72 -0.88
CA LYS A 175 -15.86 -5.94 0.30
C LYS A 175 -15.14 -6.67 1.45
N ASN A 176 -14.25 -7.61 1.10
CA ASN A 176 -13.49 -8.41 2.06
C ASN A 176 -12.07 -7.88 2.31
N SER A 177 -11.75 -6.66 1.87
CA SER A 177 -10.40 -6.13 1.87
C SER A 177 -9.89 -5.86 3.29
N PRO A 178 -8.82 -6.54 3.76
CA PRO A 178 -8.20 -6.22 5.05
C PRO A 178 -7.62 -4.80 5.08
N VAL A 179 -7.23 -4.27 3.92
CA VAL A 179 -6.67 -2.93 3.78
C VAL A 179 -7.76 -1.88 4.00
N TYR A 180 -8.95 -2.07 3.40
CA TYR A 180 -10.09 -1.19 3.62
C TYR A 180 -10.48 -1.16 5.11
N LYS A 181 -10.54 -2.34 5.75
CA LYS A 181 -10.82 -2.44 7.18
C LYS A 181 -9.83 -1.65 8.04
N MET A 182 -8.53 -1.82 7.81
CA MET A 182 -7.50 -1.13 8.60
C MET A 182 -7.46 0.39 8.35
N ALA A 183 -7.67 0.83 7.11
CA ALA A 183 -7.56 2.23 6.71
C ALA A 183 -8.86 3.02 6.95
N MET A 184 -10.03 2.47 6.60
CA MET A 184 -11.32 3.15 6.61
C MET A 184 -12.14 2.83 7.85
N GLU A 185 -12.34 1.55 8.19
CA GLU A 185 -13.21 1.14 9.31
C GLU A 185 -12.54 1.38 10.67
N TRP A 186 -11.34 0.81 10.85
CA TRP A 186 -10.64 0.81 12.14
C TRP A 186 -9.73 2.03 12.33
N LYS A 187 -9.42 2.78 11.26
CA LYS A 187 -8.53 3.96 11.29
C LYS A 187 -7.21 3.69 12.04
N VAL A 188 -6.59 2.53 11.79
CA VAL A 188 -5.32 2.11 12.41
C VAL A 188 -4.15 2.13 11.43
N ALA A 189 -4.42 2.17 10.13
CA ALA A 189 -3.41 2.30 9.09
C ALA A 189 -3.38 3.74 8.55
N PHE A 190 -2.17 4.23 8.26
CA PHE A 190 -1.92 5.59 7.79
C PHE A 190 -0.97 5.61 6.59
N PRO A 191 -1.10 6.57 5.67
CA PRO A 191 -0.18 6.75 4.56
C PRO A 191 1.23 7.08 5.06
N LEU A 192 2.25 6.73 4.29
CA LEU A 192 3.62 7.17 4.58
C LEU A 192 3.88 8.53 3.95
N HIS A 193 4.24 9.53 4.76
CA HIS A 193 4.52 10.90 4.33
C HIS A 193 3.46 11.45 3.35
N PRO A 194 2.20 11.62 3.79
CA PRO A 194 1.14 12.16 2.93
C PRO A 194 1.47 13.55 2.38
N GLU A 195 2.27 14.36 3.08
CA GLU A 195 2.75 15.69 2.67
C GLU A 195 3.52 15.71 1.34
N TYR A 196 3.97 14.54 0.85
CA TYR A 196 4.54 14.43 -0.48
C TYR A 196 3.51 14.56 -1.61
N ARG A 197 2.22 14.63 -1.28
CA ARG A 197 1.10 14.89 -2.23
C ARG A 197 0.98 13.88 -3.36
N THR A 198 1.62 12.72 -3.19
CA THR A 198 1.53 11.63 -4.16
C THR A 198 0.32 10.74 -3.94
N LEU A 199 -0.36 10.83 -2.79
CA LEU A 199 -1.44 9.91 -2.39
C LEU A 199 -0.94 8.44 -2.42
N PRO A 200 -0.07 8.05 -1.47
CA PRO A 200 0.56 6.73 -1.43
C PRO A 200 -0.44 5.61 -1.12
N MET A 201 -0.21 4.41 -1.65
CA MET A 201 -1.12 3.26 -1.51
C MET A 201 -0.53 2.13 -0.66
N VAL A 202 0.64 2.29 -0.05
CA VAL A 202 1.15 1.36 0.97
C VAL A 202 1.09 2.03 2.34
N TRP A 203 0.19 1.54 3.19
CA TRP A 203 -0.13 2.17 4.47
C TRP A 203 0.46 1.36 5.64
N TYR A 204 0.67 2.04 6.77
CA TYR A 204 1.38 1.51 7.92
C TYR A 204 0.54 1.65 9.17
N VAL A 205 0.51 0.57 9.96
CA VAL A 205 0.00 0.59 11.33
C VAL A 205 1.16 0.97 12.25
N PRO A 206 1.03 2.02 13.08
CA PRO A 206 2.12 2.49 13.92
C PRO A 206 2.48 1.45 14.99
N PRO A 207 3.75 1.28 15.35
CA PRO A 207 4.16 0.28 16.32
C PRO A 207 3.75 0.69 17.73
N LEU A 208 3.18 -0.24 18.49
CA LEU A 208 3.16 -0.12 19.95
C LEU A 208 4.59 -0.31 20.47
N SER A 209 5.06 0.61 21.29
CA SER A 209 6.35 0.45 22.00
C SER A 209 6.13 -0.01 23.44
N PRO A 210 7.16 -0.54 24.12
CA PRO A 210 7.11 -0.70 25.56
C PRO A 210 6.71 0.62 26.24
N ILE A 211 5.90 0.51 27.28
CA ILE A 211 5.61 1.64 28.17
C ILE A 211 6.93 2.00 28.86
N GLN A 212 7.20 3.28 29.05
CA GLN A 212 8.38 3.75 29.81
C GLN A 212 8.49 2.99 31.15
N ASN A 213 9.71 2.85 31.67
CA ASN A 213 10.00 2.14 32.92
C ASN A 213 9.21 2.66 34.15
N ALA A 214 8.41 3.73 34.03
CA ALA A 214 7.45 4.20 35.03
C ALA A 214 6.46 3.11 35.49
N ALA A 215 6.26 2.05 34.70
CA ALA A 215 5.50 0.87 35.14
C ALA A 215 6.16 0.08 36.29
N GLN A 216 7.49 0.16 36.46
CA GLN A 216 8.18 -0.47 37.59
C GLN A 216 8.01 0.30 38.91
N SER A 217 7.63 1.58 38.84
CA SER A 217 7.41 2.44 40.02
C SER A 217 5.93 2.57 40.43
N GLY A 218 5.00 1.91 39.72
CA GLY A 218 3.56 1.99 40.01
C GLY A 218 2.83 3.20 39.42
N ASP A 219 3.53 4.09 38.72
CA ASP A 219 2.99 5.27 38.04
C ASP A 219 2.73 4.96 36.55
N MET A 220 1.90 3.96 36.25
CA MET A 220 1.33 3.88 34.90
C MET A 220 0.26 4.96 34.79
N GLY A 221 0.53 5.97 33.94
CA GLY A 221 -0.53 6.85 33.44
C GLY A 221 -1.56 5.98 32.73
N MET A 222 -2.70 5.77 33.38
CA MET A 222 -3.84 5.08 32.80
C MET A 222 -4.76 6.14 32.20
N ASN A 223 -5.11 5.98 30.93
CA ASN A 223 -6.25 6.69 30.36
C ASN A 223 -7.48 5.79 30.57
N GLY A 224 -8.17 5.95 31.71
CA GLY A 224 -9.24 5.05 32.13
C GLY A 224 -8.72 3.62 32.35
N ALA A 225 -9.16 2.69 31.48
CA ALA A 225 -8.81 1.27 31.58
C ALA A 225 -7.65 0.84 30.67
N ILE A 226 -7.09 1.74 29.86
CA ILE A 226 -5.94 1.45 28.98
C ILE A 226 -4.71 2.26 29.39
N PRO A 227 -3.50 1.75 29.11
CA PRO A 227 -2.29 2.57 29.23
C PRO A 227 -2.38 3.82 28.37
N ASP A 228 -1.94 4.96 28.90
CA ASP A 228 -1.87 6.20 28.14
C ASP A 228 -0.85 6.09 27.00
N VAL A 229 -1.25 6.49 25.81
CA VAL A 229 -0.37 6.56 24.62
C VAL A 229 0.81 7.50 24.86
N ALA A 230 0.66 8.54 25.68
CA ALA A 230 1.77 9.43 26.05
C ALA A 230 2.87 8.72 26.87
N SER A 231 2.55 7.58 27.49
CA SER A 231 3.52 6.78 28.26
C SER A 231 4.33 5.81 27.40
N LEU A 232 4.08 5.76 26.09
CA LEU A 232 4.86 4.96 25.15
C LEU A 232 6.27 5.53 24.99
N ARG A 233 7.26 4.64 24.83
CA ARG A 233 8.66 5.01 24.63
C ARG A 233 8.92 5.67 23.27
N ILE A 234 8.23 5.25 22.21
CA ILE A 234 8.31 5.91 20.91
C ILE A 234 7.52 7.22 20.98
N PRO A 235 8.11 8.37 20.62
CA PRO A 235 7.41 9.64 20.71
C PRO A 235 6.27 9.73 19.69
N LEU A 236 5.11 10.20 20.14
CA LEU A 236 3.93 10.34 19.28
C LEU A 236 4.20 11.29 18.10
N GLN A 237 4.80 12.45 18.35
CA GLN A 237 5.17 13.41 17.31
C GLN A 237 6.08 12.80 16.24
N TYR A 238 6.98 11.87 16.60
CA TYR A 238 7.86 11.20 15.63
C TYR A 238 7.04 10.36 14.64
N LEU A 239 6.04 9.63 15.14
CA LEU A 239 5.13 8.85 14.32
C LEU A 239 4.20 9.75 13.50
N ALA A 240 3.75 10.87 14.06
CA ALA A 240 2.93 11.85 13.35
C ALA A 240 3.69 12.49 12.18
N ASN A 241 4.95 12.88 12.39
CA ASN A 241 5.83 13.39 11.33
C ASN A 241 6.06 12.37 10.21
N LEU A 242 5.91 11.08 10.48
CA LEU A 242 6.10 10.00 9.51
C LEU A 242 4.83 9.65 8.74
N LEU A 243 3.66 9.72 9.40
CA LEU A 243 2.43 9.10 8.91
C LEU A 243 1.28 10.07 8.62
N THR A 244 1.32 11.26 9.20
CA THR A 244 0.18 12.20 9.21
C THR A 244 0.61 13.66 9.11
N ALA A 245 1.75 13.92 8.44
CA ALA A 245 2.30 15.27 8.27
C ALA A 245 2.44 16.08 9.59
N GLY A 246 2.73 15.37 10.69
CA GLY A 246 2.87 15.95 12.02
C GLY A 246 1.58 16.13 12.82
N ASN A 247 0.42 15.72 12.30
CA ASN A 247 -0.84 15.71 13.05
C ASN A 247 -0.92 14.48 13.98
N GLU A 248 -0.79 14.70 15.29
CA GLU A 248 -0.78 13.61 16.27
C GLU A 248 -2.14 12.92 16.47
N ALA A 249 -3.26 13.61 16.22
CA ALA A 249 -4.58 13.12 16.61
C ALA A 249 -4.98 11.77 15.96
N PRO A 250 -4.81 11.56 14.65
CA PRO A 250 -5.13 10.28 14.03
C PRO A 250 -4.23 9.14 14.53
N VAL A 251 -2.93 9.38 14.67
CA VAL A 251 -1.97 8.38 15.17
C VAL A 251 -2.27 8.00 16.61
N LYS A 252 -2.61 8.99 17.46
CA LYS A 252 -3.02 8.75 18.84
C LYS A 252 -4.25 7.84 18.90
N LEU A 253 -5.30 8.16 18.13
CA LEU A 253 -6.51 7.35 18.05
C LEU A 253 -6.22 5.92 17.60
N GLY A 254 -5.39 5.74 16.56
CA GLY A 254 -4.99 4.41 16.08
C GLY A 254 -4.26 3.58 17.16
N LEU A 255 -3.35 4.21 17.92
CA LEU A 255 -2.64 3.58 19.04
C LEU A 255 -3.59 3.23 20.19
N GLU A 256 -4.51 4.14 20.56
CA GLU A 256 -5.54 3.90 21.59
C GLU A 256 -6.45 2.73 21.20
N ARG A 257 -6.88 2.65 19.94
CA ARG A 257 -7.69 1.52 19.41
C ARG A 257 -6.96 0.18 19.51
N MET A 258 -5.66 0.14 19.19
CA MET A 258 -4.86 -1.08 19.35
C MET A 258 -4.65 -1.47 20.81
N LEU A 259 -4.45 -0.48 21.71
CA LEU A 259 -4.35 -0.73 23.15
C LEU A 259 -5.68 -1.21 23.74
N ALA A 260 -6.81 -0.65 23.31
CA ALA A 260 -8.15 -1.07 23.69
C ALA A 260 -8.43 -2.51 23.26
N MET A 261 -8.10 -2.89 22.01
CA MET A 261 -8.18 -4.27 21.55
C MET A 261 -7.37 -5.21 22.46
N ARG A 262 -6.12 -4.86 22.80
CA ARG A 262 -5.27 -5.68 23.67
C ARG A 262 -5.83 -5.81 25.09
N ALA A 263 -6.34 -4.72 25.66
CA ALA A 263 -6.91 -4.70 27.01
C ALA A 263 -8.21 -5.53 27.07
N TYR A 264 -9.10 -5.38 26.09
CA TYR A 264 -10.32 -6.17 25.97
C TYR A 264 -10.03 -7.67 25.78
N MET A 265 -9.11 -8.01 24.89
CA MET A 265 -8.74 -9.42 24.68
C MET A 265 -8.07 -10.03 25.90
N ARG A 266 -7.31 -9.24 26.68
CA ARG A 266 -6.78 -9.69 27.97
C ARG A 266 -7.90 -9.96 28.97
N SER A 267 -8.85 -9.04 29.14
CA SER A 267 -9.94 -9.22 30.11
C SER A 267 -10.77 -10.46 29.79
N LYS A 268 -11.04 -10.68 28.50
CA LYS A 268 -11.78 -11.85 28.00
C LYS A 268 -11.04 -13.17 28.23
N HIS A 269 -9.74 -13.25 27.91
CA HIS A 269 -8.99 -14.52 27.95
C HIS A 269 -8.32 -14.82 29.28
N VAL A 270 -7.93 -13.79 30.06
CA VAL A 270 -7.20 -13.95 31.33
C VAL A 270 -8.14 -13.83 32.51
N ASP A 271 -8.92 -12.74 32.56
CA ASP A 271 -9.78 -12.45 33.72
C ASP A 271 -11.14 -13.15 33.62
N GLY A 272 -11.45 -13.73 32.45
CA GLY A 272 -12.71 -14.43 32.19
C GLY A 272 -13.93 -13.53 32.11
N GLN A 273 -13.74 -12.21 32.03
CA GLN A 273 -14.82 -11.21 31.98
C GLN A 273 -14.59 -10.25 30.81
N ALA A 274 -15.55 -10.16 29.89
CA ALA A 274 -15.51 -9.19 28.82
C ALA A 274 -15.84 -7.80 29.38
N ASN A 275 -14.84 -6.92 29.45
CA ASN A 275 -15.04 -5.54 29.87
C ASN A 275 -15.23 -4.65 28.64
N GLU A 276 -16.48 -4.45 28.23
CA GLU A 276 -16.84 -3.66 27.06
C GLU A 276 -16.65 -2.15 27.28
N GLU A 277 -16.59 -1.69 28.54
CA GLU A 277 -16.42 -0.27 28.90
C GLU A 277 -15.11 0.30 28.35
N ILE A 278 -14.09 -0.56 28.17
CA ILE A 278 -12.79 -0.24 27.56
C ILE A 278 -12.94 0.21 26.10
N LEU A 279 -13.96 -0.26 25.39
CA LEU A 279 -14.11 -0.03 23.96
C LEU A 279 -14.79 1.30 23.67
N THR A 280 -15.73 1.71 24.53
CA THR A 280 -16.53 2.94 24.43
C THR A 280 -15.64 4.18 24.25
N GLN A 281 -14.50 4.25 24.95
CA GLN A 281 -13.59 5.40 24.88
C GLN A 281 -12.94 5.59 23.49
N THR A 282 -12.86 4.53 22.68
CA THR A 282 -12.20 4.53 21.36
C THR A 282 -13.16 4.49 20.18
N GLY A 283 -14.46 4.43 20.47
CA GLY A 283 -15.53 4.26 19.47
C GLY A 283 -15.50 2.89 18.78
N LEU A 284 -14.85 1.88 19.39
CA LEU A 284 -14.88 0.51 18.90
C LEU A 284 -16.06 -0.24 19.52
N ASP A 285 -16.63 -1.18 18.76
CA ASP A 285 -17.57 -2.15 19.30
C ASP A 285 -16.95 -3.55 19.41
N VAL A 286 -17.67 -4.48 20.03
CA VAL A 286 -17.21 -5.85 20.24
C VAL A 286 -16.98 -6.60 18.93
N ALA A 287 -17.80 -6.35 17.89
CA ALA A 287 -17.67 -7.00 16.59
C ALA A 287 -16.39 -6.54 15.88
N MET A 288 -16.15 -5.23 15.83
CA MET A 288 -14.93 -4.61 15.31
C MET A 288 -13.70 -5.15 16.02
N VAL A 289 -13.71 -5.25 17.36
CA VAL A 289 -12.55 -5.73 18.12
C VAL A 289 -12.28 -7.21 17.90
N ASN A 290 -13.32 -8.05 17.80
CA ASN A 290 -13.15 -9.45 17.44
C ASN A 290 -12.62 -9.60 16.01
N GLU A 291 -13.05 -8.75 15.08
CA GLU A 291 -12.55 -8.74 13.71
C GLU A 291 -11.10 -8.23 13.63
N MET A 292 -10.76 -7.13 14.29
CA MET A 292 -9.39 -6.66 14.45
C MET A 292 -8.48 -7.76 15.00
N TYR A 293 -8.94 -8.50 16.01
CA TYR A 293 -8.18 -9.63 16.55
C TYR A 293 -8.03 -10.79 15.55
N ARG A 294 -9.09 -11.13 14.80
CA ARG A 294 -9.01 -12.11 13.71
C ARG A 294 -7.94 -11.72 12.70
N TYR A 295 -7.98 -10.50 12.18
CA TYR A 295 -7.06 -10.05 11.15
C TYR A 295 -5.65 -9.78 11.66
N MET A 296 -5.49 -9.10 12.80
CA MET A 296 -4.19 -8.62 13.29
C MET A 296 -3.45 -9.62 14.18
N ALA A 297 -4.16 -10.49 14.92
CA ALA A 297 -3.56 -11.45 15.84
C ALA A 297 -3.51 -12.89 15.28
N ILE A 298 -4.64 -13.41 14.81
CA ILE A 298 -4.68 -14.75 14.18
C ILE A 298 -4.05 -14.69 12.78
N ALA A 299 -4.45 -13.68 12.01
CA ALA A 299 -3.84 -13.28 10.74
C ALA A 299 -3.70 -14.42 9.74
N ASN A 300 -4.76 -15.23 9.57
CA ASN A 300 -4.78 -16.34 8.63
C ASN A 300 -4.38 -15.91 7.22
N TYR A 301 -3.91 -16.87 6.41
CA TYR A 301 -3.35 -16.54 5.09
C TYR A 301 -4.39 -15.86 4.20
N GLU A 302 -5.60 -16.41 4.16
CA GLU A 302 -6.77 -15.93 3.43
C GLU A 302 -7.30 -14.59 3.93
N ASP A 303 -7.12 -14.28 5.22
CA ASP A 303 -7.50 -12.99 5.79
C ASP A 303 -6.47 -11.89 5.46
N ARG A 304 -5.20 -12.26 5.28
CA ARG A 304 -4.14 -11.29 4.96
C ARG A 304 -4.10 -10.91 3.50
N PHE A 305 -4.40 -11.84 2.61
CA PHE A 305 -4.20 -11.67 1.17
C PHE A 305 -5.51 -11.92 0.43
N VAL A 306 -6.24 -10.84 0.19
CA VAL A 306 -7.48 -10.83 -0.60
C VAL A 306 -7.17 -10.17 -1.93
N ILE A 307 -6.75 -10.98 -2.91
CA ILE A 307 -6.20 -10.52 -4.19
C ILE A 307 -7.02 -11.16 -5.32
N PRO A 308 -7.87 -10.39 -6.01
CA PRO A 308 -8.59 -10.88 -7.18
C PRO A 308 -7.62 -11.07 -8.36
N THR A 309 -8.02 -11.90 -9.32
CA THR A 309 -7.29 -12.06 -10.59
C THR A 309 -7.46 -10.81 -11.45
N ALA A 310 -6.45 -10.42 -12.22
CA ALA A 310 -6.50 -9.25 -13.09
C ALA A 310 -7.32 -9.45 -14.38
N HIS A 311 -7.88 -10.65 -14.59
CA HIS A 311 -8.74 -10.96 -15.74
C HIS A 311 -8.13 -10.60 -17.11
N ARG A 312 -6.89 -11.05 -17.37
CA ARG A 312 -6.16 -10.80 -18.63
C ARG A 312 -6.93 -11.23 -19.88
N GLU A 313 -7.85 -12.17 -19.74
CA GLU A 313 -8.75 -12.63 -20.80
C GLU A 313 -9.70 -11.57 -21.36
N HIS A 314 -9.87 -10.43 -20.68
CA HIS A 314 -10.67 -9.32 -21.19
C HIS A 314 -9.88 -8.43 -22.15
N ILE A 315 -8.55 -8.46 -22.11
CA ILE A 315 -7.67 -7.55 -22.87
C ILE A 315 -6.92 -8.31 -23.98
N GLU A 316 -6.54 -9.57 -23.72
CA GLU A 316 -5.71 -10.36 -24.64
C GLU A 316 -6.46 -11.56 -25.23
N GLU A 317 -6.08 -11.96 -26.45
CA GLU A 317 -6.48 -13.25 -27.04
C GLU A 317 -5.84 -14.41 -26.27
N SER A 318 -6.42 -14.76 -25.13
CA SER A 318 -5.84 -15.67 -24.15
C SER A 318 -5.55 -17.08 -24.68
N PHE A 319 -6.30 -17.54 -25.67
CA PHE A 319 -6.04 -18.85 -26.30
C PHE A 319 -4.75 -18.86 -27.11
N ASP A 320 -4.48 -17.78 -27.86
CA ASP A 320 -3.24 -17.65 -28.63
C ASP A 320 -2.05 -17.47 -27.67
N VAL A 321 -2.16 -16.52 -26.73
CA VAL A 321 -1.11 -16.25 -25.73
C VAL A 321 -0.77 -17.51 -24.92
N ARG A 322 -1.78 -18.29 -24.50
CA ARG A 322 -1.55 -19.57 -23.81
C ARG A 322 -0.79 -20.58 -24.67
N ALA A 323 -1.00 -20.59 -25.98
CA ALA A 323 -0.38 -21.53 -26.89
C ALA A 323 1.04 -21.10 -27.33
N SER A 324 1.30 -19.80 -27.39
CA SER A 324 2.50 -19.23 -28.03
C SER A 324 3.48 -18.55 -27.05
N CYS A 325 3.01 -18.03 -25.92
CA CYS A 325 3.87 -17.28 -25.01
C CYS A 325 4.90 -18.19 -24.31
N GLY A 326 6.14 -17.69 -24.20
CA GLY A 326 7.29 -18.43 -23.67
C GLY A 326 8.27 -18.94 -24.74
N PHE A 327 7.85 -18.99 -26.01
CA PHE A 327 8.72 -19.34 -27.13
C PHE A 327 9.43 -18.10 -27.72
N THR A 328 10.40 -17.55 -26.99
CA THR A 328 11.06 -16.29 -27.36
C THR A 328 12.13 -16.46 -28.46
N PHE A 329 11.74 -16.85 -29.68
CA PHE A 329 12.63 -16.95 -30.84
C PHE A 329 13.01 -15.58 -31.47
N GLY A 330 12.94 -14.50 -30.70
CA GLY A 330 13.18 -13.13 -31.15
C GLY A 330 11.94 -12.22 -31.21
N ASN A 331 10.74 -12.78 -31.02
CA ASN A 331 9.46 -12.03 -31.08
C ASN A 331 8.75 -11.89 -29.72
N GLY A 332 9.40 -12.27 -28.61
CA GLY A 332 8.77 -12.24 -27.28
C GLY A 332 7.55 -13.17 -27.18
N CYS A 333 6.41 -12.65 -26.72
CA CYS A 333 5.09 -13.30 -26.80
C CYS A 333 4.18 -12.70 -27.89
N SER A 334 4.75 -11.90 -28.81
CA SER A 334 4.03 -11.44 -29.99
C SER A 334 3.92 -12.59 -31.00
N GLY A 335 2.75 -12.77 -31.61
CA GLY A 335 2.55 -13.65 -32.77
C GLY A 335 3.41 -13.29 -33.99
N GLY A 336 4.20 -12.19 -33.91
CA GLY A 336 5.16 -11.80 -34.93
C GLY A 336 4.51 -11.16 -36.16
N THR A 337 3.21 -10.92 -36.13
CA THR A 337 2.43 -10.31 -37.21
C THR A 337 2.22 -8.83 -36.93
N SER A 338 3.13 -7.98 -37.41
CA SER A 338 2.76 -6.61 -37.75
C SER A 338 2.70 -6.53 -39.28
N ASP A 339 1.73 -5.80 -39.82
CA ASP A 339 1.49 -5.74 -41.28
C ASP A 339 2.73 -5.30 -42.08
N GLU A 340 3.66 -4.60 -41.42
CA GLU A 340 4.95 -4.22 -41.97
C GLU A 340 6.06 -4.52 -40.96
N GLN A 341 7.08 -5.30 -41.35
CA GLN A 341 8.32 -5.49 -40.60
C GLN A 341 9.52 -5.31 -41.51
N ILE A 342 10.57 -4.68 -40.99
CA ILE A 342 11.85 -4.50 -41.70
C ILE A 342 12.49 -5.84 -42.07
N PHE A 343 12.18 -6.91 -41.32
CA PHE A 343 12.72 -8.25 -41.51
C PHE A 343 11.76 -9.22 -42.21
N GLU A 344 10.56 -8.79 -42.66
CA GLU A 344 9.71 -9.65 -43.47
C GLU A 344 10.41 -9.97 -44.80
N LYS A 345 10.61 -11.25 -45.08
CA LYS A 345 10.93 -11.68 -46.45
C LYS A 345 9.68 -11.43 -47.30
N PRO A 346 9.80 -10.84 -48.50
CA PRO A 346 8.63 -10.55 -49.32
C PRO A 346 7.83 -11.83 -49.53
N LYS A 347 6.55 -11.81 -49.14
CA LYS A 347 5.59 -12.88 -49.45
C LYS A 347 5.54 -13.04 -50.96
N ARG A 348 6.30 -13.98 -51.53
CA ARG A 348 6.15 -14.37 -52.93
C ARG A 348 4.80 -15.02 -53.08
N ARG A 349 3.82 -14.27 -53.57
CA ARG A 349 2.60 -14.82 -54.16
C ARG A 349 3.02 -15.73 -55.32
N ASN A 350 2.94 -17.04 -55.11
CA ASN A 350 2.79 -17.99 -56.21
C ASN A 350 1.43 -17.69 -56.88
N LEU A 351 1.40 -17.63 -58.21
CA LEU A 351 0.20 -17.46 -59.04
C LEU A 351 -0.89 -18.55 -58.84
N PHE A 352 -0.68 -19.53 -57.96
CA PHE A 352 -1.63 -20.58 -57.58
C PHE A 352 -2.12 -20.53 -56.11
N GLY A 353 -2.18 -19.35 -55.48
CA GLY A 353 -3.10 -19.10 -54.35
C GLY A 353 -2.94 -19.94 -53.07
N GLY A 354 -1.79 -20.59 -52.85
CA GLY A 354 -1.50 -21.32 -51.61
C GLY A 354 -0.48 -20.58 -50.74
N TYR A 355 -0.79 -20.41 -49.45
CA TYR A 355 0.19 -19.98 -48.44
C TYR A 355 1.07 -21.17 -48.06
N ASN A 356 2.34 -21.17 -48.46
CA ASN A 356 3.32 -22.07 -47.87
C ASN A 356 3.81 -21.47 -46.56
N ALA A 357 3.48 -22.11 -45.44
CA ALA A 357 4.18 -21.92 -44.18
C ALA A 357 5.58 -22.52 -44.30
N LYS A 358 6.61 -21.68 -44.11
CA LYS A 358 7.92 -22.08 -43.65
C LYS A 358 8.44 -21.05 -42.68
#